data_AF-A0A974T8E6-F1
#
_entry.id   AF-A0A974T8E6-F1
#
_cell.length_a   1.000
_cell.length_b   1.000
_cell.length_c   1.000
_cell.angle_alpha   90.00
_cell.angle_beta   90.00
_cell.angle_gamma   90.00
#
_symmetry.space_group_name_H-M   'P 1'
#
loop_
_entity.id
_entity.type
_entity.pdbx_description
1 polymer ?
#
loop_
_entity_poly.entity_id
_entity_poly.type
_entity_poly.pdbx_seq_one_letter_code
_entity_poly.pdbx_strand_id
1 'polypeptide(L)'
;MVQQEAFNSGGRQPVTSDVDEFKQEILLTYVQLAVMPDEDDRSKTSILARFGALEIRMTEITQLTNRSPGIPPFWLEVYSHTTGRVIDSCGCFDFDKTEWAIANGVIREARRNAS
;
A
#
# COMPACT_ATOMS: atom_id res chain seq x y z
N MET A 1 17.58 -52.73 22.43
CA MET A 1 16.16 -52.95 22.81
C MET A 1 15.82 -51.77 23.73
N VAL A 2 15.07 -50.72 23.38
CA VAL A 2 14.06 -50.43 22.34
C VAL A 2 14.08 -48.91 22.05
N GLN A 3 13.96 -48.56 20.76
CA GLN A 3 13.29 -47.44 20.06
C GLN A 3 12.84 -46.19 20.88
N GLN A 4 13.20 -44.95 20.53
CA GLN A 4 12.70 -44.05 19.45
C GLN A 4 11.38 -43.34 19.82
N GLU A 5 11.40 -42.02 20.00
CA GLU A 5 10.32 -41.11 19.55
C GLU A 5 10.93 -39.77 19.11
N ALA A 6 10.74 -39.47 17.83
CA ALA A 6 11.08 -38.22 17.19
C ALA A 6 10.04 -37.16 17.57
N PHE A 7 10.47 -36.04 18.15
CA PHE A 7 9.63 -34.86 18.24
C PHE A 7 9.59 -34.16 16.88
N ASN A 8 8.79 -34.72 15.97
CA ASN A 8 8.25 -33.98 14.84
C ASN A 8 6.95 -33.32 15.32
N SER A 9 7.02 -32.05 15.73
CA SER A 9 5.85 -31.21 15.96
C SER A 9 5.82 -30.17 14.85
N GLY A 10 4.96 -30.43 13.87
CA GLY A 10 4.90 -29.69 12.63
C GLY A 10 4.36 -28.27 12.73
N GLY A 11 4.63 -27.53 11.65
CA GLY A 11 3.55 -26.90 10.92
C GLY A 11 2.96 -25.63 11.52
N ARG A 12 3.74 -24.55 11.48
CA ARG A 12 3.27 -23.29 10.86
C ARG A 12 4.48 -22.43 10.53
N GLN A 13 5.06 -22.59 9.33
CA GLN A 13 5.62 -21.39 8.71
C GLN A 13 4.44 -20.40 8.64
N PRO A 14 4.55 -19.19 9.20
CA PRO A 14 3.48 -18.22 9.03
C PRO A 14 3.33 -18.06 7.52
N VAL A 15 2.13 -18.34 7.04
CA VAL A 15 1.72 -18.06 5.67
C VAL A 15 2.24 -16.66 5.37
N THR A 16 3.29 -16.56 4.55
CA THR A 16 3.68 -15.31 3.91
C THR A 16 2.56 -15.06 2.92
N SER A 17 1.41 -14.63 3.45
CA SER A 17 0.19 -14.46 2.69
C SER A 17 0.48 -13.41 1.65
N ASP A 18 -0.09 -13.61 0.48
CA ASP A 18 -0.47 -12.64 -0.54
C ASP A 18 -0.75 -11.18 -0.07
N VAL A 19 -1.04 -10.97 1.22
CA VAL A 19 -1.18 -9.67 1.92
C VAL A 19 0.16 -8.93 2.12
N ASP A 20 1.29 -9.58 1.89
CA ASP A 20 2.61 -9.03 2.17
C ASP A 20 3.37 -8.60 0.90
N GLU A 21 2.79 -8.85 -0.28
CA GLU A 21 3.47 -8.70 -1.57
C GLU A 21 4.03 -7.29 -1.80
N PHE A 22 3.28 -6.23 -1.42
CA PHE A 22 3.68 -4.84 -1.64
C PHE A 22 4.00 -4.09 -0.35
N LYS A 23 4.19 -4.79 0.77
CA LYS A 23 4.43 -4.15 2.08
C LYS A 23 5.68 -3.28 2.08
N GLN A 24 6.76 -3.77 1.49
CA GLN A 24 8.04 -3.06 1.48
C GLN A 24 7.94 -1.77 0.66
N GLU A 25 7.33 -1.83 -0.52
CA GLU A 25 7.13 -0.69 -1.41
C GLU A 25 6.27 0.37 -0.72
N ILE A 26 5.13 -0.03 -0.14
CA ILE A 26 4.25 0.90 0.61
C ILE A 26 5.02 1.56 1.76
N LEU A 27 5.78 0.81 2.56
CA LEU A 27 6.56 1.36 3.68
C LEU A 27 7.66 2.31 3.22
N LEU A 28 8.39 1.97 2.15
CA LEU A 28 9.43 2.84 1.61
C LEU A 28 8.83 4.13 1.05
N THR A 29 7.72 4.03 0.32
CA THR A 29 6.99 5.21 -0.20
C THR A 29 6.46 6.08 0.94
N TYR A 30 5.92 5.48 2.01
CA TYR A 30 5.49 6.21 3.21
C TYR A 30 6.65 6.99 3.85
N VAL A 31 7.81 6.35 4.01
CA VAL A 31 9.02 7.02 4.54
C VAL A 31 9.51 8.12 3.60
N GLN A 32 9.43 7.93 2.29
CA GLN A 32 9.77 8.96 1.31
C GLN A 32 8.88 10.20 1.47
N LEU A 33 7.56 10.03 1.61
CA LEU A 33 6.65 11.16 1.83
C LEU A 33 7.01 11.96 3.08
N ALA A 34 7.44 11.30 4.16
CA ALA A 34 7.82 11.97 5.39
C ALA A 34 9.02 12.94 5.22
N VAL A 35 9.89 12.71 4.22
CA VAL A 35 11.07 13.55 3.96
C VAL A 35 10.92 14.47 2.75
N MET A 36 9.83 14.34 1.99
CA MET A 36 9.54 15.22 0.87
C MET A 36 9.01 16.58 1.33
N PRO A 37 9.37 17.67 0.64
CA PRO A 37 8.70 18.94 0.83
C PRO A 37 7.27 18.87 0.32
N ASP A 38 6.39 19.69 0.89
CA ASP A 38 5.03 19.88 0.38
C ASP A 38 5.06 20.46 -1.04
N GLU A 39 4.16 19.97 -1.89
CA GLU A 39 3.83 20.58 -3.18
C GLU A 39 2.97 21.84 -2.99
N ASP A 40 2.77 22.61 -4.07
CA ASP A 40 2.01 23.87 -4.05
C ASP A 40 0.58 23.70 -3.51
N ASP A 41 0.00 22.51 -3.66
CA ASP A 41 -1.33 22.14 -3.22
C ASP A 41 -1.39 21.61 -1.79
N ARG A 42 -0.27 21.63 -1.05
CA ARG A 42 -0.17 21.14 0.34
C ARG A 42 -0.42 19.63 0.43
N SER A 43 -0.02 18.92 -0.62
CA SER A 43 0.10 17.49 -0.63
C SER A 43 1.55 17.08 -0.84
N LYS A 44 1.83 15.80 -0.64
CA LYS A 44 3.07 15.17 -1.09
C LYS A 44 2.69 13.91 -1.83
N THR A 45 3.20 13.72 -3.03
CA THR A 45 2.90 12.52 -3.82
C THR A 45 4.17 11.79 -4.20
N SER A 46 4.22 10.48 -3.94
CA SER A 46 5.31 9.60 -4.37
C SER A 46 4.75 8.41 -5.15
N ILE A 47 5.52 7.95 -6.14
CA ILE A 47 5.14 6.80 -6.96
C ILE A 47 5.60 5.53 -6.25
N LEU A 48 4.63 4.66 -5.94
CA LEU A 48 4.88 3.35 -5.33
C LEU A 48 5.25 2.33 -6.40
N ALA A 49 4.49 2.26 -7.49
CA ALA A 49 4.71 1.32 -8.58
C ALA A 49 4.17 1.85 -9.90
N ARG A 50 4.64 1.29 -11.01
CA ARG A 50 4.12 1.57 -12.35
C ARG A 50 3.91 0.27 -13.13
N PHE A 51 2.72 0.12 -13.69
CA PHE A 51 2.32 -1.01 -14.51
C PHE A 51 1.80 -0.47 -15.86
N GLY A 52 2.66 -0.46 -16.89
CA GLY A 52 2.32 0.08 -18.20
C GLY A 52 1.90 1.55 -18.13
N ALA A 53 0.65 1.83 -18.50
CA ALA A 53 0.04 3.16 -18.46
C ALA A 53 -0.56 3.51 -17.08
N LEU A 54 -0.56 2.59 -16.11
CA LEU A 54 -1.05 2.82 -14.76
C LEU A 54 0.10 3.09 -13.79
N GLU A 55 -0.08 4.06 -12.90
CA GLU A 55 0.79 4.33 -11.77
C GLU A 55 0.02 4.14 -10.47
N ILE A 56 0.65 3.50 -9.50
CA ILE A 56 0.22 3.55 -8.11
C ILE A 56 0.96 4.68 -7.44
N ARG A 57 0.21 5.64 -6.91
CA ARG A 57 0.74 6.79 -6.18
C ARG A 57 0.28 6.74 -4.75
N MET A 58 1.12 7.20 -3.84
CA MET A 58 0.75 7.48 -2.46
C MET A 58 0.80 8.99 -2.26
N THR A 59 -0.31 9.55 -1.80
CA THR A 59 -0.45 10.98 -1.55
C THR A 59 -0.75 11.23 -0.06
N GLU A 60 0.05 12.06 0.58
CA GLU A 60 -0.20 12.60 1.92
C GLU A 60 -0.81 14.00 1.79
N ILE A 61 -1.94 14.25 2.47
CA ILE A 61 -2.53 15.59 2.57
C ILE A 61 -2.03 16.25 3.86
N THR A 62 -1.12 17.23 3.74
CA THR A 62 -0.34 17.74 4.89
C THR A 62 -1.09 18.80 5.70
N GLN A 63 -2.09 19.46 5.09
CA GLN A 63 -2.84 20.56 5.70
C GLN A 63 -4.28 20.24 6.09
N LEU A 64 -4.50 19.03 6.61
CA LEU A 64 -5.66 18.78 7.47
C LEU A 64 -5.45 19.50 8.82
N THR A 65 -5.56 20.84 8.79
CA THR A 65 -5.36 21.76 9.92
C THR A 65 -6.25 21.46 11.12
N ASN A 66 -7.30 20.67 10.90
CA ASN A 66 -7.90 19.80 11.89
C ASN A 66 -8.12 18.48 11.17
N ARG A 67 -7.44 17.38 11.55
CA ARG A 67 -7.76 16.03 11.06
C ARG A 67 -9.25 15.83 11.28
N SER A 68 -10.04 16.07 10.24
CA SER A 68 -11.47 15.92 10.34
C SER A 68 -11.68 14.44 10.63
N PRO A 69 -12.30 14.09 11.77
CA PRO A 69 -12.44 12.70 12.15
C PRO A 69 -13.21 12.00 11.02
N GLY A 70 -12.54 11.07 10.32
CA GLY A 70 -13.10 10.37 9.18
C GLY A 70 -12.49 10.69 7.80
N ILE A 71 -11.54 11.64 7.68
CA ILE A 71 -10.80 11.83 6.42
C ILE A 71 -9.40 11.20 6.55
N PRO A 72 -9.06 10.20 5.71
CA PRO A 72 -7.74 9.61 5.68
C PRO A 72 -6.65 10.63 5.29
N PRO A 73 -5.53 10.71 6.04
CA PRO A 73 -4.38 11.54 5.68
C PRO A 73 -3.61 11.01 4.48
N PHE A 74 -3.65 9.69 4.23
CA PHE A 74 -2.97 9.04 3.11
C PHE A 74 -3.97 8.48 2.12
N TRP A 75 -3.64 8.59 0.84
CA TRP A 75 -4.40 8.02 -0.27
C TRP A 75 -3.47 7.19 -1.14
N LEU A 76 -3.86 5.95 -1.41
CA LEU A 76 -3.28 5.16 -2.48
C LEU A 76 -4.16 5.30 -3.71
N GLU A 77 -3.59 5.79 -4.80
CA GLU A 77 -4.31 6.16 -6.00
C GLU A 77 -3.80 5.36 -7.20
N VAL A 78 -4.72 4.88 -8.03
CA VAL A 78 -4.43 4.31 -9.35
C VAL A 78 -4.60 5.42 -10.38
N TYR A 79 -3.49 5.98 -10.84
CA TYR A 79 -3.47 7.01 -11.88
C TYR A 79 -3.30 6.38 -13.27
N SER A 80 -4.21 6.68 -14.19
CA SER A 80 -4.10 6.26 -15.59
C SER A 80 -3.52 7.39 -16.44
N HIS A 81 -2.36 7.13 -17.06
CA HIS A 81 -1.77 8.01 -18.06
C HIS A 81 -2.57 8.06 -19.36
N THR A 82 -3.34 7.01 -19.67
CA THR A 82 -4.20 6.98 -20.87
C THR A 82 -5.33 7.99 -20.76
N THR A 83 -5.92 8.13 -19.57
CA THR A 83 -7.05 9.06 -19.33
C THR A 83 -6.63 10.35 -18.64
N GLY A 84 -5.40 10.43 -18.14
CA GLY A 84 -4.87 11.57 -17.38
C GLY A 84 -5.56 11.79 -16.02
N ARG A 85 -6.08 10.72 -15.40
CA ARG A 85 -6.94 10.81 -14.21
C ARG A 85 -6.72 9.65 -13.25
N VAL A 86 -7.00 9.88 -11.98
CA VAL A 86 -7.17 8.82 -10.98
C VAL A 86 -8.44 8.04 -11.30
N ILE A 87 -8.33 6.71 -11.41
CA ILE A 87 -9.43 5.80 -11.75
C ILE A 87 -9.91 4.97 -10.56
N ASP A 88 -9.08 4.85 -9.52
CA ASP A 88 -9.42 4.22 -8.25
C ASP A 88 -8.56 4.82 -7.13
N SER A 89 -9.08 4.83 -5.91
CA SER A 89 -8.32 5.24 -4.73
C SER A 89 -8.83 4.58 -3.46
N CYS A 90 -7.91 4.31 -2.53
CA CYS A 90 -8.25 3.91 -1.16
C CYS A 90 -7.53 4.82 -0.16
N GLY A 91 -8.28 5.34 0.81
CA GLY A 91 -7.71 6.11 1.91
C GLY A 91 -7.21 5.19 3.04
N CYS A 92 -6.10 5.57 3.66
CA CYS A 92 -5.48 4.86 4.78
C CYS A 92 -5.20 5.83 5.93
N PHE A 93 -5.57 5.44 7.16
CA PHE A 93 -5.31 6.23 8.36
C PHE A 93 -3.92 5.96 8.93
N ASP A 94 -3.61 4.69 9.12
CA ASP A 94 -2.39 4.21 9.77
C ASP A 94 -1.85 2.94 9.11
N PHE A 95 -2.46 2.51 8.01
CA PHE A 95 -2.22 1.21 7.41
C PHE A 95 -2.36 0.12 8.47
N ASP A 96 -3.55 0.00 9.07
CA ASP A 96 -3.86 -1.18 9.90
C ASP A 96 -3.95 -2.46 9.04
N LYS A 97 -4.12 -3.63 9.67
CA LYS A 97 -4.19 -4.91 8.95
C LYS A 97 -5.26 -4.94 7.85
N THR A 98 -6.39 -4.27 8.05
CA THR A 98 -7.50 -4.22 7.09
C THR A 98 -7.15 -3.30 5.94
N GLU A 99 -6.64 -2.11 6.23
CA GLU A 99 -6.17 -1.14 5.23
C GLU A 99 -5.05 -1.74 4.37
N TRP A 100 -4.13 -2.49 4.97
CA TRP A 100 -3.10 -3.24 4.25
C TRP A 100 -3.69 -4.22 3.24
N ALA A 101 -4.71 -4.99 3.63
CA ALA A 101 -5.33 -5.95 2.72
C ALA A 101 -6.01 -5.26 1.54
N ILE A 102 -6.66 -4.11 1.78
CA ILE A 102 -7.30 -3.30 0.75
C ILE A 102 -6.24 -2.70 -0.19
N ALA A 103 -5.20 -2.07 0.35
CA ALA A 103 -4.09 -1.49 -0.40
C ALA A 103 -3.43 -2.51 -1.35
N ASN A 104 -3.12 -3.71 -0.84
CA ASN A 104 -2.59 -4.78 -1.68
C ASN A 104 -3.60 -5.22 -2.76
N GLY A 105 -4.89 -5.26 -2.44
CA GLY A 105 -5.97 -5.54 -3.39
C GLY A 105 -5.95 -4.57 -4.58
N VAL A 106 -5.90 -3.26 -4.29
CA VAL A 106 -5.86 -2.19 -5.30
C VAL A 106 -4.62 -2.31 -6.19
N ILE A 107 -3.44 -2.53 -5.61
CA ILE A 107 -2.19 -2.67 -6.38
C ILE A 107 -2.25 -3.90 -7.30
N ARG A 108 -2.79 -5.02 -6.80
CA ARG A 108 -2.96 -6.26 -7.58
C ARG A 108 -3.98 -6.08 -8.71
N GLU A 109 -5.08 -5.38 -8.46
CA GLU A 109 -6.10 -5.01 -9.46
C GLU A 109 -5.46 -4.22 -10.60
N ALA A 110 -4.74 -3.14 -10.26
CA ALA A 110 -4.07 -2.31 -11.24
C ALA A 110 -3.05 -3.10 -12.07
N ARG A 111 -2.27 -3.97 -11.44
CA ARG A 111 -1.31 -4.83 -12.15
C ARG A 111 -2.01 -5.77 -13.15
N ARG A 112 -3.15 -6.36 -12.78
CA ARG A 112 -3.94 -7.21 -13.70
C ARG A 112 -4.50 -6.41 -14.87
N ASN A 113 -4.97 -5.19 -14.62
CA ASN A 113 -5.59 -4.33 -15.63
C ASN A 113 -4.57 -3.66 -16.58
N ALA A 114 -3.29 -3.73 -16.27
CA ALA A 114 -2.20 -3.23 -17.10
C ALA A 114 -1.65 -4.27 -18.11
N SER A 115 -2.13 -5.51 -18.05
CA SER A 115 -1.68 -6.63 -18.89
C SER A 115 -2.40 -6.70 -20.24
#